data_AF-A0A2J6RG88-F1
#
_entry.id   AF-A0A2J6RG88-F1
#
_cell.length_a   1.000
_cell.length_b   1.000
_cell.length_c   1.000
_cell.angle_alpha   90.00
_cell.angle_beta   90.00
_cell.angle_gamma   90.00
#
_symmetry.space_group_name_H-M   'P 1'
#
loop_
_entity.id
_entity.type
_entity.pdbx_description
1 polymer ?
#
loop_
_entity_poly.entity_id
_entity_poly.type
_entity_poly.pdbx_seq_one_letter_code
_entity_poly.pdbx_strand_id
1 'polypeptide(L)'
;MEVAMQKFPKGLPTLEELKKWNTSDVPPETAWIWGKGDEIGRINLLTPERILAARNSELNDGDTVSLNWPMTLPTKPAFGRTPCKHRMANHPDGPMVFDDWLDMNIQSGSQWDGFRHYGHQTQGRFYNDLTPEEVLSGTRCGIQAVSNHGIVGRGVLLDYYSWSLETGKTYDPFTSHAIQLEYLLTVAKAQNVRFEVGDILLIRSGYTAAYYEYEKSDPKKLDEAGSLKPNLAGVAQTEEMKAWLHDSYFAAVAGDSPSWECWPPKGWALHEFLLGSWGMLIGEMFDLEALAKQCKEKKRWSFFFMSTPLNVPGGIASFANALAIH
;
A
#
# COMPACT_ATOMS: atom_id res chain seq x y z
N MET A 1 -5.63 -2.07 -20.02
CA MET A 1 -5.13 -3.41 -20.44
C MET A 1 -4.82 -3.53 -21.93
N GLU A 2 -5.73 -3.17 -22.84
CA GLU A 2 -5.55 -3.36 -24.29
C GLU A 2 -4.27 -2.74 -24.86
N VAL A 3 -3.95 -1.50 -24.47
CA VAL A 3 -2.72 -0.80 -24.90
C VAL A 3 -1.46 -1.57 -24.48
N ALA A 4 -1.43 -2.11 -23.26
CA ALA A 4 -0.31 -2.90 -22.78
C ALA A 4 -0.14 -4.20 -23.59
N MET A 5 -1.25 -4.86 -23.93
CA MET A 5 -1.23 -6.09 -24.75
C MET A 5 -0.85 -5.82 -26.21
N GLN A 6 -1.15 -4.65 -26.76
CA GLN A 6 -0.68 -4.25 -28.08
C GLN A 6 0.84 -4.01 -28.09
N LYS A 7 1.37 -3.38 -27.05
CA LYS A 7 2.83 -3.16 -26.89
C LYS A 7 3.58 -4.46 -26.62
N PHE A 8 2.99 -5.35 -25.82
CA PHE A 8 3.59 -6.61 -25.37
C PHE A 8 2.63 -7.78 -25.63
N PRO A 9 2.54 -8.28 -26.88
CA PRO A 9 1.57 -9.30 -27.28
C PRO A 9 1.82 -10.69 -26.67
N LYS A 10 3.00 -10.91 -26.07
CA LYS A 10 3.36 -12.17 -25.41
C LYS A 10 3.02 -12.19 -23.91
N GLY A 11 2.46 -11.11 -23.38
CA GLY A 11 2.20 -10.93 -21.96
C GLY A 11 2.86 -9.67 -21.40
N LEU A 12 2.59 -9.35 -20.14
CA LEU A 12 3.18 -8.18 -19.49
C LEU A 12 4.71 -8.38 -19.32
N PRO A 13 5.55 -7.37 -19.63
CA PRO A 13 7.01 -7.53 -19.69
C PRO A 13 7.65 -7.74 -18.31
N THR A 14 8.75 -8.47 -18.22
CA THR A 14 9.56 -8.48 -16.99
C THR A 14 10.31 -7.15 -16.81
N LEU A 15 10.84 -6.89 -15.61
CA LEU A 15 11.64 -5.70 -15.32
C LEU A 15 12.86 -5.63 -16.25
N GLU A 16 13.48 -6.76 -16.53
CA GLU A 16 14.62 -6.87 -17.45
C GLU A 16 14.23 -6.64 -18.91
N GLU A 17 13.02 -7.02 -19.32
CA GLU A 17 12.50 -6.67 -20.64
C GLU A 17 12.21 -5.17 -20.75
N LEU A 18 11.68 -4.53 -19.69
CA LEU A 18 11.47 -3.08 -19.66
C LEU A 18 12.77 -2.29 -19.75
N LYS A 19 13.83 -2.70 -19.03
CA LYS A 19 15.16 -2.07 -19.11
C LYS A 19 15.73 -2.04 -20.52
N LYS A 20 15.41 -3.05 -21.34
CA LYS A 20 15.83 -3.14 -22.75
C LYS A 20 14.90 -2.37 -23.69
N TRP A 21 13.62 -2.24 -23.32
CA TRP A 21 12.60 -1.59 -24.13
C TRP A 21 12.63 -0.06 -23.98
N ASN A 22 12.87 0.44 -22.77
CA ASN A 22 12.89 1.88 -22.49
C ASN A 22 14.11 2.56 -23.14
N THR A 23 13.86 3.73 -23.73
CA THR A 23 14.86 4.63 -24.31
C THR A 23 15.47 5.55 -23.24
N SER A 24 16.49 6.35 -23.60
CA SER A 24 17.27 7.16 -22.63
C SER A 24 16.50 8.28 -21.93
N ASP A 25 15.28 8.59 -22.37
CA ASP A 25 14.42 9.68 -21.91
C ASP A 25 13.45 9.28 -20.78
N VAL A 26 13.38 7.98 -20.44
CA VAL A 26 12.57 7.43 -19.33
C VAL A 26 13.46 6.55 -18.46
N PRO A 27 13.22 6.43 -17.13
CA PRO A 27 14.02 5.52 -16.31
C PRO A 27 13.90 4.11 -16.88
N PRO A 28 15.00 3.34 -16.99
CA PRO A 28 14.97 2.02 -17.65
C PRO A 28 13.93 1.07 -17.07
N GLU A 29 13.58 1.23 -15.79
CA GLU A 29 12.69 0.35 -15.03
C GLU A 29 11.21 0.75 -15.12
N THR A 30 10.87 1.68 -16.01
CA THR A 30 9.54 2.28 -16.08
C THR A 30 8.52 1.41 -16.82
N ALA A 31 7.32 1.29 -16.24
CA ALA A 31 6.21 0.49 -16.76
C ALA A 31 5.01 1.36 -17.15
N TRP A 32 5.22 2.51 -17.81
CA TRP A 32 4.16 3.37 -18.37
C TRP A 32 3.56 2.76 -19.66
N ILE A 33 3.10 1.51 -19.54
CA ILE A 33 2.66 0.66 -20.65
C ILE A 33 1.14 0.76 -20.89
N TRP A 34 0.41 1.41 -19.99
CA TRP A 34 -1.05 1.49 -19.97
C TRP A 34 -1.66 2.49 -20.96
N GLY A 35 -0.85 3.45 -21.44
CA GLY A 35 -1.26 4.49 -22.39
C GLY A 35 -0.96 5.89 -21.88
N LYS A 36 -0.80 6.87 -22.77
CA LYS A 36 -0.39 8.23 -22.39
C LYS A 36 -1.42 8.96 -21.50
N GLY A 37 -2.70 8.63 -21.65
CA GLY A 37 -3.78 9.19 -20.82
C GLY A 37 -4.10 8.36 -19.58
N ASP A 38 -3.28 7.37 -19.24
CA ASP A 38 -3.53 6.54 -18.06
C ASP A 38 -3.24 7.29 -16.76
N GLU A 39 -4.13 7.12 -15.79
CA GLU A 39 -4.06 7.76 -14.46
C GLU A 39 -4.21 6.75 -13.31
N ILE A 40 -4.38 5.45 -13.60
CA ILE A 40 -4.66 4.42 -12.58
C ILE A 40 -3.61 3.30 -12.54
N GLY A 41 -2.65 3.28 -13.46
CA GLY A 41 -1.49 2.39 -13.40
C GLY A 41 -1.87 0.91 -13.32
N ARG A 42 -1.29 0.19 -12.37
CA ARG A 42 -1.56 -1.24 -12.14
C ARG A 42 -2.96 -1.53 -11.62
N ILE A 43 -3.76 -0.53 -11.23
CA ILE A 43 -5.20 -0.74 -10.98
C ILE A 43 -5.92 -1.20 -12.26
N ASN A 44 -5.37 -0.93 -13.46
CA ASN A 44 -5.82 -1.54 -14.71
C ASN A 44 -5.81 -3.08 -14.70
N LEU A 45 -5.03 -3.72 -13.80
CA LEU A 45 -5.00 -5.17 -13.67
C LEU A 45 -6.27 -5.72 -13.02
N LEU A 46 -7.02 -4.91 -12.28
CA LEU A 46 -8.27 -5.27 -11.62
C LEU A 46 -9.44 -5.30 -12.63
N THR A 47 -9.35 -6.20 -13.61
CA THR A 47 -10.35 -6.34 -14.68
C THR A 47 -11.64 -6.98 -14.16
N PRO A 48 -12.78 -6.79 -14.86
CA PRO A 48 -14.03 -7.47 -14.50
C PRO A 48 -13.87 -8.98 -14.33
N GLU A 49 -13.08 -9.64 -15.18
CA GLU A 49 -12.85 -11.09 -15.12
C GLU A 49 -12.12 -11.48 -13.83
N ARG A 50 -11.10 -10.72 -13.43
CA ARG A 50 -10.35 -10.98 -12.19
C ARG A 50 -11.16 -10.67 -10.94
N ILE A 51 -11.96 -9.61 -10.97
CA ILE A 51 -12.89 -9.27 -9.88
C ILE A 51 -13.91 -10.40 -9.69
N LEU A 52 -14.49 -10.91 -10.79
CA LEU A 52 -15.42 -12.04 -10.74
C LEU A 52 -14.75 -13.33 -10.27
N ALA A 53 -13.50 -13.59 -10.69
CA ALA A 53 -12.72 -14.73 -10.20
C ALA A 53 -12.48 -14.64 -8.69
N ALA A 54 -12.00 -13.50 -8.19
CA ALA A 54 -11.80 -13.26 -6.77
C ALA A 54 -13.10 -13.39 -5.97
N ARG A 55 -14.21 -12.85 -6.47
CA ARG A 55 -15.53 -13.01 -5.87
C ARG A 55 -15.90 -14.49 -5.71
N ASN A 56 -15.70 -15.28 -6.77
CA ASN A 56 -16.09 -16.69 -6.78
C ASN A 56 -15.17 -17.58 -5.95
N SER A 57 -13.87 -17.25 -5.85
CA SER A 57 -12.90 -18.06 -5.12
C SER A 57 -12.81 -17.67 -3.64
N GLU A 58 -13.01 -16.40 -3.30
CA GLU A 58 -12.70 -15.89 -1.97
C GLU A 58 -13.91 -15.61 -1.08
N LEU A 59 -15.10 -15.27 -1.61
CA LEU A 59 -16.29 -14.99 -0.80
C LEU A 59 -17.06 -16.28 -0.47
N ASN A 60 -16.54 -17.05 0.48
CA ASN A 60 -17.14 -18.33 0.86
C ASN A 60 -17.93 -18.25 2.17
N ASP A 61 -17.47 -17.42 3.11
CA ASP A 61 -17.98 -17.40 4.48
C ASP A 61 -18.84 -16.15 4.76
N GLY A 62 -18.53 -15.03 4.10
CA GLY A 62 -19.14 -13.72 4.35
C GLY A 62 -18.54 -12.98 5.55
N ASP A 63 -17.46 -13.49 6.14
CA ASP A 63 -16.78 -12.87 7.27
C ASP A 63 -16.01 -11.63 6.81
N THR A 64 -16.38 -10.47 7.33
CA THR A 64 -15.76 -9.18 6.96
C THR A 64 -14.79 -8.68 8.02
N VAL A 65 -13.65 -8.15 7.60
CA VAL A 65 -12.66 -7.49 8.45
C VAL A 65 -12.37 -6.09 7.93
N SER A 66 -12.57 -5.08 8.78
CA SER A 66 -12.07 -3.72 8.54
C SER A 66 -10.56 -3.71 8.69
N LEU A 67 -9.87 -3.14 7.70
CA LEU A 67 -8.42 -2.95 7.70
C LEU A 67 -8.03 -1.50 8.04
N ASN A 68 -9.01 -0.70 8.43
CA ASN A 68 -8.81 0.69 8.82
C ASN A 68 -8.37 0.75 10.28
N TRP A 69 -7.20 1.34 10.51
CA TRP A 69 -6.81 1.76 11.85
C TRP A 69 -7.60 3.01 12.26
N PRO A 70 -7.86 3.24 13.56
CA PRO A 70 -8.58 4.43 14.00
C PRO A 70 -7.93 5.70 13.46
N MET A 71 -8.75 6.62 12.93
CA MET A 71 -8.27 7.85 12.30
C MET A 71 -7.39 8.73 13.21
N THR A 72 -7.61 8.65 14.52
CA THR A 72 -6.82 9.37 15.54
C THR A 72 -5.49 8.69 15.89
N LEU A 73 -5.17 7.57 15.24
CA LEU A 73 -3.94 6.82 15.40
C LEU A 73 -3.10 6.82 14.11
N PRO A 74 -1.77 6.73 14.24
CA PRO A 74 -0.99 6.84 15.48
C PRO A 74 -1.08 8.24 16.11
N THR A 75 -0.95 8.30 17.44
CA THR A 75 -0.92 9.59 18.17
C THR A 75 0.33 10.42 17.85
N LYS A 76 1.37 9.75 17.37
CA LYS A 76 2.66 10.31 16.93
C LYS A 76 2.96 9.80 15.51
N PRO A 77 2.37 10.40 14.46
CA PRO A 77 2.63 9.96 13.09
C PRO A 77 4.09 10.11 12.69
N ALA A 78 4.59 9.13 11.94
CA ALA A 78 5.94 9.12 11.40
C ALA A 78 6.23 10.37 10.56
N PHE A 79 7.53 10.68 10.40
CA PHE A 79 8.02 11.80 9.59
C PHE A 79 7.60 13.18 10.11
N GLY A 80 7.33 13.29 11.42
CA GLY A 80 6.90 14.54 12.05
C GLY A 80 5.55 15.06 11.53
N ARG A 81 4.72 14.20 10.95
CA ARG A 81 3.39 14.59 10.45
C ARG A 81 2.46 14.92 11.63
N THR A 82 1.49 15.80 11.40
CA THR A 82 0.53 16.20 12.44
C THR A 82 -0.51 15.09 12.65
N PRO A 83 -0.82 14.69 13.89
CA PRO A 83 -1.89 13.72 14.17
C PRO A 83 -3.27 14.25 13.79
N CYS A 84 -4.17 13.34 13.46
CA CYS A 84 -5.56 13.69 13.18
C CYS A 84 -6.26 14.27 14.41
N LYS A 85 -6.98 15.38 14.22
CA LYS A 85 -7.83 15.99 15.24
C LYS A 85 -9.29 15.76 14.88
N HIS A 86 -10.02 15.10 15.77
CA HIS A 86 -11.48 14.97 15.69
C HIS A 86 -12.16 15.99 16.60
N ARG A 87 -13.10 16.73 16.05
CA ARG A 87 -13.92 17.70 16.79
C ARG A 87 -15.38 17.45 16.49
N MET A 88 -16.23 17.44 17.52
CA MET A 88 -17.69 17.35 17.39
C MET A 88 -18.35 18.59 17.97
N ALA A 89 -19.51 18.99 17.44
CA ALA A 89 -20.33 20.06 17.99
C ALA A 89 -21.82 19.81 17.77
N ASN A 90 -22.67 20.39 18.62
CA ASN A 90 -24.11 20.44 18.35
C ASN A 90 -24.39 21.32 17.12
N HIS A 91 -25.28 20.86 16.26
CA HIS A 91 -25.76 21.61 15.11
C HIS A 91 -26.76 22.69 15.56
N PRO A 92 -26.79 23.88 14.92
CA PRO A 92 -27.75 24.94 15.26
C PRO A 92 -29.23 24.55 15.18
N ASP A 93 -29.58 23.48 14.47
CA ASP A 93 -30.96 23.01 14.28
C ASP A 93 -31.59 22.35 15.53
N GLY A 94 -30.79 21.99 16.54
CA GLY A 94 -31.34 21.53 17.82
C GLY A 94 -30.36 20.70 18.69
N PRO A 95 -30.74 20.43 19.95
CA PRO A 95 -29.85 19.80 20.95
C PRO A 95 -29.60 18.29 20.73
N MET A 96 -30.20 17.69 19.70
CA MET A 96 -30.09 16.26 19.37
C MET A 96 -29.53 16.05 17.95
N VAL A 97 -28.81 17.05 17.43
CA VAL A 97 -28.19 17.01 16.11
C VAL A 97 -26.73 17.41 16.29
N PHE A 98 -25.81 16.62 15.75
CA PHE A 98 -24.37 16.82 15.90
C PHE A 98 -23.67 16.66 14.57
N ASP A 99 -22.69 17.51 14.34
CA ASP A 99 -21.74 17.42 13.23
C ASP A 99 -20.32 17.26 13.78
N ASP A 100 -19.43 16.74 12.94
CA ASP A 100 -18.03 16.60 13.27
C ASP A 100 -17.08 17.05 12.16
N TRP A 101 -15.81 17.17 12.53
CA TRP A 101 -14.73 17.62 11.65
C TRP A 101 -13.48 16.79 11.92
N LEU A 102 -12.76 16.48 10.84
CA LEU A 102 -11.42 15.92 10.86
C LEU A 102 -10.44 16.93 10.26
N ASP A 103 -9.36 17.22 10.99
CA ASP A 103 -8.22 18.01 10.51
C ASP A 103 -6.97 17.12 10.58
N MET A 104 -6.44 16.76 9.41
CA MET A 104 -5.31 15.85 9.30
C MET A 104 -4.54 15.98 7.99
N ASN A 105 -3.26 15.63 8.05
CA ASN A 105 -2.56 15.16 6.86
C ASN A 105 -3.05 13.73 6.56
N ILE A 106 -3.53 13.47 5.33
CA ILE A 106 -4.04 12.14 4.94
C ILE A 106 -2.98 11.05 5.14
N GLN A 107 -1.69 11.41 5.02
CA GLN A 107 -0.59 10.49 5.22
C GLN A 107 -0.25 10.21 6.70
N SER A 108 -1.07 10.68 7.65
CA SER A 108 -0.80 10.51 9.08
C SER A 108 -1.36 9.22 9.68
N GLY A 109 -2.02 8.33 8.93
CA GLY A 109 -2.64 7.10 9.45
C GLY A 109 -2.90 6.06 8.34
N SER A 110 -3.88 5.15 8.48
CA SER A 110 -4.18 4.16 7.42
C SER A 110 -4.54 4.84 6.10
N GLN A 111 -3.73 4.61 5.07
CA GLN A 111 -3.79 5.40 3.83
C GLN A 111 -3.44 4.60 2.58
N TRP A 112 -3.83 5.14 1.43
CA TRP A 112 -3.28 4.85 0.13
C TRP A 112 -2.48 6.05 -0.39
N ASP A 113 -1.23 5.83 -0.75
CA ASP A 113 -0.44 6.78 -1.52
C ASP A 113 -0.74 6.67 -3.01
N GLY A 114 -1.12 7.79 -3.61
CA GLY A 114 -1.33 7.95 -5.03
C GLY A 114 -0.07 8.40 -5.77
N PHE A 115 -0.14 8.43 -7.09
CA PHE A 115 1.04 8.65 -7.92
C PHE A 115 1.63 10.06 -7.89
N ARG A 116 0.95 11.00 -7.22
CA ARG A 116 1.44 12.36 -6.94
C ARG A 116 2.27 12.43 -5.66
N HIS A 117 2.36 11.35 -4.88
CA HIS A 117 3.03 11.34 -3.58
C HIS A 117 4.54 11.29 -3.71
N TYR A 118 5.06 10.33 -4.48
CA TYR A 118 6.50 10.07 -4.60
C TYR A 118 6.89 9.84 -6.06
N GLY A 119 7.73 10.72 -6.59
CA GLY A 119 8.27 10.63 -7.95
C GLY A 119 9.66 10.00 -7.99
N HIS A 120 10.13 9.71 -9.19
CA HIS A 120 11.49 9.26 -9.45
C HIS A 120 12.48 10.40 -9.14
N GLN A 121 13.33 10.21 -8.12
CA GLN A 121 14.09 11.33 -7.53
C GLN A 121 15.12 11.89 -8.52
N THR A 122 15.83 11.03 -9.26
CA THR A 122 16.88 11.47 -10.18
C THR A 122 16.35 12.15 -11.45
N GLN A 123 15.11 11.86 -11.84
CA GLN A 123 14.51 12.43 -13.06
C GLN A 123 13.56 13.59 -12.80
N GLY A 124 13.08 13.74 -11.57
CA GLY A 124 12.09 14.78 -11.23
C GLY A 124 10.78 14.58 -11.98
N ARG A 125 10.34 13.31 -12.10
CA ARG A 125 9.11 12.90 -12.77
C ARG A 125 8.30 11.96 -11.88
N PHE A 126 6.99 12.13 -11.89
CA PHE A 126 6.02 11.23 -11.29
C PHE A 126 5.47 10.27 -12.37
N TYR A 127 4.52 9.42 -11.99
CA TYR A 127 3.90 8.46 -12.89
C TYR A 127 3.40 9.07 -14.20
N ASN A 128 3.71 8.38 -15.29
CA ASN A 128 3.29 8.71 -16.65
C ASN A 128 3.68 10.14 -17.06
N ASP A 129 4.96 10.47 -16.87
CA ASP A 129 5.62 11.75 -17.18
C ASP A 129 4.95 12.98 -16.55
N LEU A 130 4.44 12.83 -15.32
CA LEU A 130 3.83 13.94 -14.60
C LEU A 130 4.92 14.80 -13.94
N THR A 131 4.87 16.11 -14.15
CA THR A 131 5.81 17.07 -13.58
C THR A 131 5.34 17.64 -12.24
N PRO A 132 6.24 18.15 -11.38
CA PRO A 132 5.84 18.85 -10.15
C PRO A 132 4.90 20.04 -10.39
N GLU A 133 5.08 20.78 -11.50
CA GLU A 133 4.22 21.90 -11.87
C GLU A 133 2.77 21.43 -12.14
N GLU A 134 2.61 20.31 -12.85
CA GLU A 134 1.31 19.69 -13.10
C GLU A 134 0.70 19.09 -11.82
N VAL A 135 1.52 18.63 -10.85
CA VAL A 135 1.04 18.22 -9.53
C VAL A 135 0.38 19.39 -8.78
N LEU A 136 0.92 20.61 -8.91
CA LEU A 136 0.37 21.77 -8.22
C LEU A 136 -0.82 22.41 -8.95
N SER A 137 -0.85 22.33 -10.28
CA SER A 137 -1.80 23.09 -11.10
C SER A 137 -2.96 22.28 -11.69
N GLY A 138 -2.83 20.95 -11.79
CA GLY A 138 -3.80 20.07 -12.44
C GLY A 138 -4.40 19.01 -11.53
N THR A 139 -5.13 18.06 -12.13
CA THR A 139 -5.74 16.92 -11.44
C THR A 139 -5.23 15.56 -11.93
N ARG A 140 -4.39 15.52 -12.98
CA ARG A 140 -3.89 14.27 -13.59
C ARG A 140 -3.18 13.40 -12.54
N CYS A 141 -3.44 12.09 -12.60
CA CYS A 141 -2.96 11.06 -11.67
C CYS A 141 -3.37 11.32 -10.22
N GLY A 142 -4.40 12.14 -9.99
CA GLY A 142 -4.97 12.34 -8.67
C GLY A 142 -5.82 11.17 -8.22
N ILE A 143 -5.96 11.02 -6.90
CA ILE A 143 -6.62 9.88 -6.28
C ILE A 143 -8.09 9.70 -6.72
N GLN A 144 -8.74 10.75 -7.23
CA GLN A 144 -10.07 10.66 -7.83
C GLN A 144 -10.15 9.69 -9.02
N ALA A 145 -9.07 9.54 -9.79
CA ALA A 145 -9.03 8.60 -10.90
C ALA A 145 -9.16 7.16 -10.40
N VAL A 146 -8.47 6.84 -9.29
CA VAL A 146 -8.60 5.55 -8.60
C VAL A 146 -9.96 5.44 -7.91
N SER A 147 -10.48 6.50 -7.28
CA SER A 147 -11.80 6.52 -6.65
C SER A 147 -12.93 6.15 -7.64
N ASN A 148 -12.87 6.66 -8.87
CA ASN A 148 -13.85 6.35 -9.93
C ASN A 148 -13.83 4.88 -10.38
N HIS A 149 -12.72 4.17 -10.16
CA HIS A 149 -12.60 2.74 -10.47
C HIS A 149 -12.85 1.85 -9.23
N GLY A 150 -12.36 2.28 -8.07
CA GLY A 150 -12.23 1.47 -6.86
C GLY A 150 -11.00 0.53 -6.89
N ILE A 151 -10.65 0.00 -5.73
CA ILE A 151 -9.60 -1.02 -5.58
C ILE A 151 -10.30 -2.30 -5.13
N VAL A 152 -10.70 -3.14 -6.09
CA VAL A 152 -11.48 -4.35 -5.84
C VAL A 152 -10.83 -5.53 -6.53
N GLY A 153 -10.62 -6.63 -5.83
CA GLY A 153 -9.97 -7.81 -6.39
C GLY A 153 -9.61 -8.85 -5.35
N ARG A 154 -8.59 -9.66 -5.64
CA ARG A 154 -8.06 -10.64 -4.70
C ARG A 154 -6.96 -10.00 -3.84
N GLY A 155 -7.12 -10.05 -2.53
CA GLY A 155 -6.10 -9.70 -1.57
C GLY A 155 -5.37 -10.94 -1.07
N VAL A 156 -4.08 -10.79 -0.77
CA VAL A 156 -3.23 -11.86 -0.21
C VAL A 156 -2.42 -11.30 0.95
N LEU A 157 -2.46 -11.97 2.11
CA LEU A 157 -1.70 -11.57 3.30
C LEU A 157 -0.48 -12.48 3.52
N LEU A 158 0.71 -11.87 3.55
CA LEU A 158 1.91 -12.47 4.12
C LEU A 158 2.09 -12.01 5.57
N ASP A 159 1.85 -12.91 6.52
CA ASP A 159 2.01 -12.65 7.96
C ASP A 159 3.44 -12.95 8.41
N TYR A 160 4.35 -12.06 8.00
CA TYR A 160 5.76 -12.17 8.35
C TYR A 160 5.97 -12.02 9.86
N TYR A 161 5.23 -11.13 10.52
CA TYR A 161 5.42 -10.88 11.94
C TYR A 161 5.14 -12.13 12.79
N SER A 162 3.99 -12.79 12.63
CA SER A 162 3.72 -14.01 13.40
C SER A 162 4.67 -15.15 13.05
N TRP A 163 5.04 -15.31 11.78
CA TRP A 163 6.05 -16.30 11.38
C TRP A 163 7.42 -16.04 12.05
N SER A 164 7.83 -14.78 12.15
CA SER A 164 9.10 -14.40 12.79
C SER A 164 9.13 -14.74 14.28
N LEU A 165 8.01 -14.53 14.98
CA LEU A 165 7.85 -14.88 16.39
C LEU A 165 7.90 -16.40 16.59
N GLU A 166 7.17 -17.16 15.78
CA GLU A 166 7.09 -18.62 15.86
C GLU A 166 8.42 -19.33 15.54
N THR A 167 9.24 -18.72 14.68
CA THR A 167 10.53 -19.29 14.26
C THR A 167 11.72 -18.75 15.04
N GLY A 168 11.48 -17.87 16.04
CA GLY A 168 12.54 -17.26 16.85
C GLY A 168 13.40 -16.24 16.11
N LYS A 169 12.95 -15.76 14.94
CA LYS A 169 13.58 -14.66 14.17
C LYS A 169 12.98 -13.31 14.53
N THR A 170 12.76 -13.10 15.82
CA THR A 170 12.10 -11.91 16.37
C THR A 170 12.88 -10.65 16.05
N TYR A 171 12.17 -9.56 15.76
CA TYR A 171 12.70 -8.21 15.56
C TYR A 171 11.76 -7.19 16.20
N ASP A 172 12.21 -5.95 16.32
CA ASP A 172 11.39 -4.83 16.78
C ASP A 172 10.87 -4.04 15.56
N PRO A 173 9.54 -3.98 15.32
CA PRO A 173 8.97 -3.22 14.20
C PRO A 173 9.30 -1.71 14.22
N PHE A 174 9.72 -1.17 15.37
CA PHE A 174 10.13 0.23 15.57
C PHE A 174 11.64 0.44 15.35
N THR A 175 12.31 -0.50 14.67
CA THR A 175 13.73 -0.42 14.29
C THR A 175 13.89 -0.67 12.79
N SER A 176 15.04 -0.33 12.22
CA SER A 176 15.34 -0.56 10.79
C SER A 176 15.62 -2.03 10.48
N HIS A 177 14.57 -2.84 10.53
CA HIS A 177 14.61 -4.25 10.16
C HIS A 177 14.15 -4.44 8.71
N ALA A 178 15.08 -4.87 7.86
CA ALA A 178 14.84 -5.09 6.44
C ALA A 178 14.34 -6.52 6.19
N ILE A 179 13.05 -6.65 5.88
CA ILE A 179 12.39 -7.92 5.58
C ILE A 179 12.82 -8.40 4.19
N GLN A 180 13.70 -9.40 4.16
CA GLN A 180 14.27 -9.95 2.93
C GLN A 180 13.26 -10.75 2.12
N LEU A 181 13.41 -10.74 0.79
CA LEU A 181 12.53 -11.48 -0.13
C LEU A 181 12.50 -12.98 0.19
N GLU A 182 13.64 -13.58 0.53
CA GLU A 182 13.73 -14.99 0.89
C GLU A 182 12.77 -15.38 2.03
N TYR A 183 12.56 -14.48 2.99
CA TYR A 183 11.66 -14.73 4.11
C TYR A 183 10.21 -14.54 3.70
N LEU A 184 9.88 -13.53 2.88
CA LEU A 184 8.53 -13.38 2.34
C LEU A 184 8.11 -14.62 1.51
N LEU A 185 9.02 -15.16 0.70
CA LEU A 185 8.77 -16.38 -0.07
C LEU A 185 8.64 -17.62 0.84
N THR A 186 9.43 -17.68 1.93
CA THR A 186 9.30 -18.74 2.95
C THR A 186 7.96 -18.67 3.66
N VAL A 187 7.50 -17.47 4.00
CA VAL A 187 6.20 -17.19 4.62
C VAL A 187 5.07 -17.58 3.67
N ALA A 188 5.13 -17.14 2.41
CA ALA A 188 4.15 -17.54 1.38
C ALA A 188 4.06 -19.07 1.23
N LYS A 189 5.19 -19.77 1.24
CA LYS A 189 5.22 -21.24 1.20
C LYS A 189 4.59 -21.87 2.45
N ALA A 190 4.90 -21.36 3.65
CA ALA A 190 4.32 -21.84 4.90
C ALA A 190 2.80 -21.61 4.97
N GLN A 191 2.33 -20.50 4.41
CA GLN A 191 0.92 -20.14 4.30
C GLN A 191 0.20 -20.81 3.11
N ASN A 192 0.92 -21.56 2.27
CA ASN A 192 0.42 -22.16 1.03
C ASN A 192 -0.23 -21.13 0.08
N VAL A 193 0.36 -19.94 0.00
CA VAL A 193 -0.06 -18.84 -0.87
C VAL A 193 0.49 -19.05 -2.28
N ARG A 194 -0.33 -18.76 -3.29
CA ARG A 194 0.08 -18.62 -4.69
C ARG A 194 -0.33 -17.24 -5.17
N PHE A 195 0.61 -16.51 -5.74
CA PHE A 195 0.36 -15.18 -6.29
C PHE A 195 -0.23 -15.25 -7.69
N GLU A 196 -1.12 -14.32 -7.99
CA GLU A 196 -1.77 -14.14 -9.27
C GLU A 196 -1.62 -12.69 -9.75
N VAL A 197 -1.59 -12.50 -11.06
CA VAL A 197 -1.54 -11.16 -11.66
C VAL A 197 -2.77 -10.37 -11.22
N GLY A 198 -2.54 -9.16 -10.69
CA GLY A 198 -3.60 -8.29 -10.17
C GLY A 198 -3.90 -8.49 -8.68
N ASP A 199 -3.20 -9.40 -7.98
CA ASP A 199 -3.31 -9.52 -6.54
C ASP A 199 -2.95 -8.19 -5.84
N ILE A 200 -3.61 -7.94 -4.72
CA ILE A 200 -3.29 -6.85 -3.80
C ILE A 200 -2.50 -7.49 -2.65
N LEU A 201 -1.20 -7.23 -2.61
CA LEU A 201 -0.29 -7.86 -1.65
C LEU A 201 -0.28 -7.08 -0.34
N LEU A 202 -0.65 -7.73 0.76
CA LEU A 202 -0.58 -7.20 2.11
C LEU A 202 0.55 -7.87 2.87
N ILE A 203 1.41 -7.08 3.51
CA ILE A 203 2.49 -7.58 4.37
C ILE A 203 2.26 -7.09 5.79
N ARG A 204 2.11 -8.04 6.73
CA ARG A 204 2.07 -7.73 8.15
C ARG A 204 3.49 -7.80 8.74
N SER A 205 4.03 -6.62 9.00
CA SER A 205 5.36 -6.36 9.57
C SER A 205 5.33 -6.14 11.09
N GLY A 206 4.15 -6.10 11.71
CA GLY A 206 3.97 -6.07 13.15
C GLY A 206 3.91 -4.67 13.77
N TYR A 207 3.90 -3.60 12.96
CA TYR A 207 3.91 -2.23 13.50
C TYR A 207 2.68 -1.95 14.38
N THR A 208 1.47 -2.28 13.91
CA THR A 208 0.24 -2.05 14.67
C THR A 208 0.21 -2.86 15.98
N ALA A 209 0.67 -4.11 15.94
CA ALA A 209 0.81 -4.95 17.13
C ALA A 209 1.78 -4.34 18.15
N ALA A 210 2.97 -3.93 17.71
CA ALA A 210 3.98 -3.32 18.55
C ALA A 210 3.55 -1.94 19.07
N TYR A 211 2.80 -1.17 18.29
CA TYR A 211 2.26 0.13 18.69
C TYR A 211 1.39 -0.01 19.95
N TYR A 212 0.43 -0.94 19.95
CA TYR A 212 -0.46 -1.15 21.10
C TYR A 212 0.26 -1.70 22.34
N GLU A 213 1.38 -2.40 22.15
CA GLU A 213 2.23 -2.85 23.24
C GLU A 213 3.04 -1.68 23.83
N TYR A 214 3.67 -0.86 22.98
CA TYR A 214 4.48 0.28 23.42
C TYR A 214 3.66 1.43 23.97
N GLU A 215 2.42 1.61 23.53
CA GLU A 215 1.50 2.56 24.15
C GLU A 215 1.35 2.32 25.66
N LYS A 216 1.45 1.05 26.10
CA LYS A 216 1.32 0.66 27.51
C LYS A 216 2.67 0.54 28.21
N SER A 217 3.66 -0.03 27.52
CA SER A 217 4.93 -0.45 28.13
C SER A 217 6.06 0.58 28.00
N ASP A 218 6.15 1.29 26.87
CA ASP A 218 7.22 2.25 26.60
C ASP A 218 6.78 3.36 25.60
N PRO A 219 5.99 4.35 26.06
CA PRO A 219 5.46 5.39 25.18
C PRO A 219 6.53 6.23 24.46
N LYS A 220 7.77 6.24 24.96
CA LYS A 220 8.88 6.98 24.32
C LYS A 220 9.22 6.41 22.94
N LYS A 221 9.04 5.11 22.73
CA LYS A 221 9.20 4.50 21.41
C LYS A 221 8.21 5.07 20.38
N LEU A 222 7.02 5.47 20.82
CA LEU A 222 6.05 6.13 19.94
C LEU A 222 6.54 7.53 19.53
N ASP A 223 7.18 8.28 20.44
CA ASP A 223 7.79 9.56 20.11
C ASP A 223 8.97 9.41 19.12
N GLU A 224 9.79 8.36 19.27
CA GLU A 224 10.89 8.05 18.35
C GLU A 224 10.40 7.65 16.95
N ALA A 225 9.39 6.78 16.87
CA ALA A 225 8.76 6.39 15.61
C ALA A 225 7.96 7.53 14.95
N GLY A 226 7.47 8.49 15.73
CA GLY A 226 6.82 9.70 15.23
C GLY A 226 7.78 10.82 14.83
N SER A 227 9.09 10.63 14.99
CA SER A 227 10.09 11.66 14.72
C SER A 227 10.21 11.98 13.23
N LEU A 228 10.96 13.05 12.90
CA LEU A 228 11.28 13.41 11.51
C LEU A 228 12.14 12.37 10.79
N LYS A 229 12.87 11.52 11.53
CA LYS A 229 13.80 10.53 11.00
C LYS A 229 13.58 9.20 11.74
N PRO A 230 12.41 8.56 11.54
CA PRO A 230 12.08 7.35 12.28
C PRO A 230 12.94 6.18 11.83
N ASN A 231 12.95 5.11 12.62
CA ASN A 231 13.44 3.81 12.20
C ASN A 231 12.24 2.86 12.16
N LEU A 232 11.98 2.25 11.00
CA LEU A 232 10.78 1.45 10.80
C LEU A 232 11.15 0.15 10.09
N ALA A 233 10.60 -0.96 10.56
CA ALA A 233 10.71 -2.22 9.86
C ALA A 233 9.87 -2.20 8.59
N GLY A 234 10.28 -2.95 7.58
CA GLY A 234 9.54 -3.03 6.34
C GLY A 234 10.27 -3.85 5.29
N VAL A 235 9.69 -3.90 4.10
CA VAL A 235 10.24 -4.63 2.96
C VAL A 235 11.64 -4.12 2.61
N ALA A 236 12.60 -5.04 2.39
CA ALA A 236 13.97 -4.68 2.04
C ALA A 236 14.08 -4.09 0.62
N GLN A 237 14.89 -3.05 0.46
CA GLN A 237 15.22 -2.46 -0.83
C GLN A 237 16.40 -3.20 -1.48
N THR A 238 16.09 -4.31 -2.17
CA THR A 238 17.09 -5.05 -2.96
C THR A 238 16.64 -5.17 -4.41
N GLU A 239 17.58 -5.40 -5.33
CA GLU A 239 17.27 -5.61 -6.74
C GLU A 239 16.37 -6.85 -6.94
N GLU A 240 16.57 -7.90 -6.15
CA GLU A 240 15.74 -9.11 -6.20
C GLU A 240 14.30 -8.83 -5.73
N MET A 241 14.14 -8.06 -4.64
CA MET A 241 12.81 -7.62 -4.18
C MET A 241 12.11 -6.78 -5.24
N LYS A 242 12.83 -5.82 -5.84
CA LYS A 242 12.33 -4.94 -6.90
C LYS A 242 11.87 -5.76 -8.12
N ALA A 243 12.71 -6.69 -8.59
CA ALA A 243 12.36 -7.59 -9.68
C ALA A 243 11.14 -8.46 -9.34
N TRP A 244 11.09 -9.04 -8.14
CA TRP A 244 9.95 -9.87 -7.71
C TRP A 244 8.63 -9.08 -7.65
N LEU A 245 8.63 -7.90 -7.04
CA LEU A 245 7.45 -7.03 -6.98
C LEU A 245 6.99 -6.58 -8.37
N HIS A 246 7.96 -6.28 -9.24
CA HIS A 246 7.65 -5.88 -10.60
C HIS A 246 7.00 -7.05 -11.36
N ASP A 247 7.68 -8.20 -11.40
CA ASP A 247 7.33 -9.34 -12.27
C ASP A 247 6.16 -10.16 -11.75
N SER A 248 5.81 -10.03 -10.46
CA SER A 248 4.58 -10.61 -9.90
C SER A 248 3.32 -9.89 -10.37
N TYR A 249 3.44 -8.65 -10.86
CA TYR A 249 2.30 -7.84 -11.33
C TYR A 249 1.17 -7.72 -10.30
N PHE A 250 1.52 -7.41 -9.05
CA PHE A 250 0.54 -6.97 -8.06
C PHE A 250 -0.13 -5.67 -8.53
N ALA A 251 -1.44 -5.53 -8.30
CA ALA A 251 -2.19 -4.31 -8.62
C ALA A 251 -1.82 -3.16 -7.68
N ALA A 252 -1.61 -3.49 -6.41
CA ALA A 252 -1.19 -2.59 -5.34
C ALA A 252 -0.49 -3.40 -4.24
N VAL A 253 0.27 -2.71 -3.40
CA VAL A 253 0.86 -3.28 -2.19
C VAL A 253 0.36 -2.52 -0.98
N ALA A 254 0.19 -3.20 0.16
CA ALA A 254 -0.18 -2.56 1.41
C ALA A 254 0.48 -3.28 2.59
N GLY A 255 0.45 -2.64 3.76
CA GLY A 255 0.99 -3.20 4.98
C GLY A 255 0.68 -2.35 6.20
N ASP A 256 1.10 -2.82 7.36
CA ASP A 256 0.92 -2.12 8.64
C ASP A 256 2.09 -1.17 8.97
N SER A 257 3.23 -1.26 8.27
CA SER A 257 4.36 -0.33 8.46
C SER A 257 4.03 1.08 7.94
N PRO A 258 4.46 2.16 8.63
CA PRO A 258 4.27 3.56 8.21
C PRO A 258 5.08 4.00 6.99
N SER A 259 5.96 3.14 6.48
CA SER A 259 6.71 3.39 5.24
C SER A 259 6.61 2.24 4.25
N TRP A 260 5.89 1.17 4.58
CA TRP A 260 5.84 -0.12 3.87
C TRP A 260 7.21 -0.84 3.66
N GLU A 261 8.18 -0.17 3.04
CA GLU A 261 9.59 -0.52 2.98
C GLU A 261 10.35 -0.17 4.27
N CYS A 262 11.51 -0.80 4.50
CA CYS A 262 12.35 -0.55 5.68
C CYS A 262 12.88 0.89 5.69
N TRP A 263 12.76 1.61 6.80
CA TRP A 263 13.21 3.00 6.88
C TRP A 263 14.33 3.20 7.91
N PRO A 264 15.37 4.02 7.62
CA PRO A 264 15.62 4.72 6.35
C PRO A 264 16.10 3.78 5.23
N PRO A 265 15.82 4.13 3.95
CA PRO A 265 16.27 3.35 2.80
C PRO A 265 17.79 3.44 2.64
N LYS A 266 18.40 2.39 2.08
CA LYS A 266 19.83 2.35 1.77
C LYS A 266 20.03 2.52 0.25
N GLY A 267 20.24 3.76 -0.18
CA GLY A 267 20.53 4.09 -1.58
C GLY A 267 19.32 4.64 -2.32
N TRP A 268 18.32 3.79 -2.57
CA TRP A 268 17.07 4.14 -3.25
C TRP A 268 15.86 3.67 -2.44
N ALA A 269 14.70 4.26 -2.70
CA ALA A 269 13.43 3.91 -2.05
C ALA A 269 12.57 3.10 -3.01
N LEU A 270 11.94 2.02 -2.55
CA LEU A 270 10.95 1.29 -3.34
C LEU A 270 9.83 2.23 -3.81
N HIS A 271 9.42 3.22 -3.00
CA HIS A 271 8.42 4.24 -3.35
C HIS A 271 8.58 4.82 -4.76
N GLU A 272 9.80 5.13 -5.19
CA GLU A 272 10.03 5.77 -6.49
C GLU A 272 9.76 4.84 -7.68
N PHE A 273 9.93 3.54 -7.45
CA PHE A 273 9.62 2.49 -8.42
C PHE A 273 8.14 2.16 -8.40
N LEU A 274 7.57 1.89 -7.22
CA LEU A 274 6.17 1.49 -7.08
C LEU A 274 5.25 2.60 -7.62
N LEU A 275 5.37 3.82 -7.10
CA LEU A 275 4.48 4.92 -7.47
C LEU A 275 4.90 5.55 -8.80
N GLY A 276 6.13 6.06 -8.89
CA GLY A 276 6.59 6.84 -10.04
C GLY A 276 6.82 6.01 -11.30
N SER A 277 7.47 4.85 -11.18
CA SER A 277 7.89 4.08 -12.35
C SER A 277 6.83 3.10 -12.83
N TRP A 278 6.10 2.46 -11.92
CA TRP A 278 5.21 1.34 -12.27
C TRP A 278 3.73 1.66 -12.16
N GLY A 279 3.36 2.75 -11.47
CA GLY A 279 1.98 3.09 -11.21
C GLY A 279 1.29 2.08 -10.29
N MET A 280 1.96 1.65 -9.22
CA MET A 280 1.46 0.72 -8.21
C MET A 280 1.28 1.47 -6.88
N LEU A 281 0.04 1.50 -6.38
CA LEU A 281 -0.29 2.19 -5.12
C LEU A 281 0.37 1.49 -3.92
N ILE A 282 0.67 2.28 -2.89
CA ILE A 282 1.21 1.81 -1.61
C ILE A 282 0.18 2.10 -0.51
N GLY A 283 -0.18 1.07 0.24
CA GLY A 283 -1.03 1.16 1.41
C GLY A 283 -0.19 1.10 2.68
N GLU A 284 -0.32 2.09 3.56
CA GLU A 284 0.46 2.17 4.80
C GLU A 284 -0.45 2.15 6.02
N MET A 285 0.07 1.61 7.13
CA MET A 285 -0.63 1.54 8.42
C MET A 285 -2.02 0.90 8.35
N PHE A 286 -2.20 -0.12 7.51
CA PHE A 286 -3.41 -0.93 7.56
C PHE A 286 -3.45 -1.70 8.88
N ASP A 287 -4.61 -1.78 9.54
CA ASP A 287 -4.79 -2.64 10.70
C ASP A 287 -5.00 -4.08 10.23
N LEU A 288 -3.96 -4.90 10.38
CA LEU A 288 -3.94 -6.28 9.91
C LEU A 288 -4.15 -7.30 11.04
N GLU A 289 -4.37 -6.87 12.27
CA GLU A 289 -4.39 -7.77 13.43
C GLU A 289 -5.57 -8.75 13.38
N ALA A 290 -6.77 -8.22 13.14
CA ALA A 290 -7.97 -9.04 13.01
C ALA A 290 -7.92 -9.97 11.79
N LEU A 291 -7.38 -9.48 10.67
CA LEU A 291 -7.23 -10.26 9.44
C LEU A 291 -6.23 -11.41 9.64
N ALA A 292 -5.06 -11.14 10.20
CA ALA A 292 -4.04 -12.15 10.46
C ALA A 292 -4.58 -13.27 11.37
N LYS A 293 -5.32 -12.90 12.41
CA LYS A 293 -6.00 -13.87 13.29
C LYS A 293 -6.98 -14.74 12.51
N GLN A 294 -7.87 -14.15 11.71
CA GLN A 294 -8.84 -14.91 10.93
C GLN A 294 -8.18 -15.81 9.88
N CYS A 295 -7.19 -15.30 9.14
CA CYS A 295 -6.43 -16.07 8.17
C CYS A 295 -5.76 -17.29 8.81
N LYS A 296 -5.20 -17.12 10.02
CA LYS A 296 -4.58 -18.21 10.78
C LYS A 296 -5.60 -19.26 11.24
N GLU A 297 -6.74 -18.83 11.76
CA GLU A 297 -7.83 -19.72 12.21
C GLU A 297 -8.39 -20.54 11.05
N LYS A 298 -8.62 -19.90 9.89
CA LYS A 298 -9.16 -20.54 8.68
C LYS A 298 -8.11 -21.24 7.83
N LYS A 299 -6.83 -21.01 8.07
CA LYS A 299 -5.70 -21.41 7.20
C LYS A 299 -5.89 -20.95 5.74
N ARG A 300 -6.49 -19.77 5.56
CA ARG A 300 -6.76 -19.13 4.26
C ARG A 300 -6.13 -17.75 4.28
N TRP A 301 -5.18 -17.50 3.39
CA TRP A 301 -4.39 -16.27 3.37
C TRP A 301 -4.67 -15.39 2.14
N SER A 302 -5.68 -15.77 1.37
CA SER A 302 -6.31 -14.95 0.33
C SER A 302 -7.75 -14.64 0.72
N PHE A 303 -8.24 -13.51 0.23
CA PHE A 303 -9.58 -12.97 0.54
C PHE A 303 -10.03 -12.04 -0.59
N PHE A 304 -11.32 -11.78 -0.65
CA PHE A 304 -11.85 -10.71 -1.49
C PHE A 304 -11.51 -9.39 -0.83
N PHE A 305 -10.83 -8.51 -1.55
CA PHE A 305 -10.41 -7.21 -1.07
C PHE A 305 -11.23 -6.12 -1.75
N MET A 306 -11.65 -5.13 -0.96
CA MET A 306 -12.28 -3.91 -1.46
C MET A 306 -11.77 -2.71 -0.68
N SER A 307 -11.42 -1.66 -1.42
CA SER A 307 -11.15 -0.33 -0.87
C SER A 307 -11.74 0.74 -1.78
N THR A 308 -12.28 1.78 -1.17
CA THR A 308 -12.90 2.92 -1.88
C THR A 308 -12.21 4.22 -1.50
N PRO A 309 -11.21 4.65 -2.29
CA PRO A 309 -10.53 5.91 -2.07
C PRO A 309 -11.46 7.12 -2.14
N LEU A 310 -11.16 8.18 -1.39
CA LEU A 310 -11.87 9.45 -1.43
C LEU A 310 -11.81 10.07 -2.83
N ASN A 311 -12.93 10.64 -3.28
CA ASN A 311 -12.98 11.38 -4.53
C ASN A 311 -12.53 12.83 -4.30
N VAL A 312 -11.21 13.04 -4.24
CA VAL A 312 -10.58 14.35 -4.10
C VAL A 312 -9.88 14.69 -5.41
N PRO A 313 -10.41 15.63 -6.24
CA PRO A 313 -9.76 16.04 -7.48
C PRO A 313 -8.34 16.56 -7.24
N GLY A 314 -7.35 15.94 -7.88
CA GLY A 314 -5.93 16.24 -7.66
C GLY A 314 -5.39 15.75 -6.32
N GLY A 315 -6.14 14.94 -5.56
CA GLY A 315 -5.69 14.41 -4.29
C GLY A 315 -4.41 13.58 -4.43
N ILE A 316 -3.51 13.70 -3.46
CA ILE A 316 -2.23 12.97 -3.42
C ILE A 316 -2.42 11.55 -2.89
N ALA A 317 -3.32 11.39 -1.92
CA ALA A 317 -3.57 10.16 -1.19
C ALA A 317 -5.05 10.07 -0.80
N SER A 318 -5.43 8.92 -0.24
CA SER A 318 -6.73 8.71 0.40
C SER A 318 -6.55 7.93 1.69
N PHE A 319 -7.56 7.93 2.57
CA PHE A 319 -7.65 6.91 3.61
C PHE A 319 -7.75 5.52 2.99
N ALA A 320 -7.31 4.52 3.75
CA ALA A 320 -7.36 3.12 3.33
C ALA A 320 -8.79 2.70 2.95
N ASN A 321 -9.77 3.00 3.79
CA ASN A 321 -11.18 2.63 3.64
C ASN A 321 -11.36 1.22 3.05
N ALA A 322 -10.73 0.25 3.72
CA ALA A 322 -10.47 -1.08 3.18
C ALA A 322 -11.14 -2.19 4.00
N LEU A 323 -11.59 -3.23 3.29
CA LEU A 323 -12.22 -4.43 3.80
C LEU A 323 -11.59 -5.67 3.18
N ALA A 324 -11.37 -6.69 4.01
CA ALA A 324 -11.13 -8.07 3.58
C ALA A 324 -12.37 -8.90 3.88
N ILE A 325 -12.74 -9.80 2.96
CA ILE A 325 -13.93 -10.64 3.08
C ILE A 325 -13.58 -12.08 2.68
N HIS A 326 -13.87 -13.04 3.56
CA HIS A 326 -13.62 -14.48 3.37
C HIS A 326 -14.86 -15.29 2.98
#